data_AF-A0A6J6N619-F1
#
_entry.id   AF-A0A6J6N619-F1
#
_cell.length_a   1.000
_cell.length_b   1.000
_cell.length_c   1.000
_cell.angle_alpha   90.00
_cell.angle_beta   90.00
_cell.angle_gamma   90.00
#
_symmetry.space_group_name_H-M   'P 1'
#
loop_
_entity.id
_entity.type
_entity.pdbx_description
1 polymer ?
#
loop_
_entity_poly.entity_id
_entity_poly.type
_entity_poly.pdbx_seq_one_letter_code
_entity_poly.pdbx_strand_id
1 'polypeptide(L)'
;MKLLLRWAALAISFWVATALIPGIDVKGGFTTYFWVALLFGLLNATLGSLLKLLTLPAVIVTLGLFLVVVNAAILMLVARWSDKLDVNNFWSAIFAALIISVVTRLVSGVTKKALPL
;
A
#
# COMPACT_ATOMS: atom_id res chain seq x y z
N MET A 1 18.85 -0.47 -7.99
CA MET A 1 17.88 -1.27 -8.79
C MET A 1 16.70 -1.82 -7.98
N LYS A 2 16.92 -2.40 -6.79
CA LYS A 2 15.84 -2.99 -5.95
C LYS A 2 14.73 -2.00 -5.56
N LEU A 3 15.03 -0.72 -5.43
CA LEU A 3 14.08 0.32 -5.01
C LEU A 3 13.10 0.70 -6.14
N LEU A 4 13.57 0.84 -7.37
CA LEU A 4 12.74 1.10 -8.55
C LEU A 4 11.77 -0.06 -8.83
N LEU A 5 12.24 -1.30 -8.73
CA LEU A 5 11.40 -2.50 -8.90
C LEU A 5 10.31 -2.59 -7.83
N ARG A 6 10.65 -2.28 -6.57
CA ARG A 6 9.68 -2.22 -5.48
C ARG A 6 8.65 -1.11 -5.68
N TRP A 7 9.09 0.04 -6.14
CA TRP A 7 8.20 1.17 -6.43
C TRP A 7 7.23 0.85 -7.57
N ALA A 8 7.73 0.23 -8.65
CA ALA A 8 6.88 -0.27 -9.74
C ALA A 8 5.89 -1.34 -9.26
N ALA A 9 6.33 -2.28 -8.42
CA ALA A 9 5.45 -3.29 -7.82
C ALA A 9 4.34 -2.67 -6.95
N LEU A 10 4.67 -1.61 -6.20
CA LEU A 10 3.69 -0.83 -5.44
C LEU A 10 2.69 -0.14 -6.37
N ALA A 11 3.15 0.53 -7.43
CA ALA A 11 2.27 1.18 -8.40
C ALA A 11 1.28 0.19 -9.05
N ILE A 12 1.77 -0.98 -9.46
CA ILE A 12 0.93 -2.07 -9.98
C ILE A 12 -0.08 -2.52 -8.92
N SER A 13 0.35 -2.62 -7.66
CA SER A 13 -0.52 -3.03 -6.56
C SER A 13 -1.66 -2.04 -6.32
N PHE A 14 -1.39 -0.74 -6.43
CA PHE A 14 -2.42 0.29 -6.35
C PHE A 14 -3.40 0.22 -7.53
N TRP A 15 -2.90 0.00 -8.74
CA TRP A 15 -3.74 -0.19 -9.93
C TRP A 15 -4.66 -1.41 -9.81
N VAL A 16 -4.14 -2.52 -9.28
CA VAL A 16 -4.97 -3.71 -9.01
C VAL A 16 -5.98 -3.43 -7.90
N ALA A 17 -5.60 -2.69 -6.86
CA ALA A 17 -6.49 -2.36 -5.75
C ALA A 17 -7.66 -1.45 -6.19
N THR A 18 -7.42 -0.43 -7.00
CA THR A 18 -8.49 0.43 -7.55
C THR A 18 -9.42 -0.33 -8.48
N ALA A 19 -8.91 -1.31 -9.24
CA ALA A 19 -9.73 -2.14 -10.11
C ALA A 19 -10.63 -3.14 -9.35
N LEU A 20 -10.19 -3.62 -8.18
CA LEU A 20 -10.89 -4.67 -7.42
C LEU A 20 -11.80 -4.13 -6.32
N ILE A 21 -11.53 -2.93 -5.78
CA ILE A 21 -12.21 -2.43 -4.59
C ILE A 21 -13.04 -1.20 -4.93
N PRO A 22 -14.38 -1.30 -4.85
CA PRO A 22 -15.22 -0.11 -4.98
C PRO A 22 -14.97 0.84 -3.80
N GLY A 23 -14.80 2.12 -4.12
CA GLY A 23 -14.52 3.17 -3.15
C GLY A 23 -13.05 3.51 -2.97
N ILE A 24 -12.17 3.06 -3.87
CA ILE A 24 -10.81 3.56 -4.01
C ILE A 24 -10.58 3.96 -5.46
N ASP A 25 -10.25 5.23 -5.65
CA ASP A 25 -10.06 5.79 -6.99
C ASP A 25 -8.77 6.61 -7.06
N VAL A 26 -8.09 6.52 -8.20
CA VAL A 26 -6.87 7.29 -8.48
C VAL A 26 -7.14 8.18 -9.69
N LYS A 27 -7.22 9.49 -9.43
CA LYS A 27 -7.57 10.51 -10.43
C LYS A 27 -6.33 10.96 -11.19
N GLY A 28 -6.42 11.16 -12.51
CA GLY A 28 -5.35 11.77 -13.32
C GLY A 28 -4.51 10.81 -14.17
N GLY A 29 -4.93 9.56 -14.33
CA GLY A 29 -4.34 8.61 -15.29
C GLY A 29 -3.12 7.84 -14.76
N PHE A 30 -2.44 7.13 -15.66
CA PHE A 30 -1.45 6.09 -15.32
C PHE A 30 -0.24 6.60 -14.50
N THR A 31 0.26 7.80 -14.81
CA THR A 31 1.40 8.41 -14.08
C THR A 31 1.10 8.66 -12.61
N THR A 32 -0.18 8.80 -12.27
CA THR A 32 -0.60 9.13 -10.91
C THR A 32 -0.49 7.95 -9.96
N TYR A 33 -0.59 6.72 -10.48
CA TYR A 33 -0.33 5.51 -9.68
C TYR A 33 1.10 5.46 -9.16
N PHE A 34 2.07 5.91 -9.95
CA PHE A 34 3.46 6.04 -9.53
C PHE A 34 3.63 7.09 -8.44
N TRP A 35 2.95 8.23 -8.56
CA TRP A 35 2.95 9.29 -7.55
C TRP A 35 2.37 8.81 -6.22
N VAL A 36 1.19 8.19 -6.25
CA VAL A 36 0.53 7.64 -5.06
C VAL A 36 1.36 6.52 -4.43
N ALA A 37 1.94 5.63 -5.24
CA ALA A 37 2.83 4.58 -4.75
C ALA A 37 4.11 5.11 -4.11
N LEU A 38 4.66 6.22 -4.63
CA LEU A 38 5.81 6.91 -4.04
C LEU A 38 5.43 7.46 -2.67
N LEU A 39 4.33 8.20 -2.59
CA LEU A 39 3.85 8.84 -1.37
C LEU A 39 3.50 7.80 -0.29
N PHE A 40 2.79 6.73 -0.67
CA PHE A 40 2.50 5.61 0.21
C PHE A 40 3.78 4.91 0.67
N GLY A 41 4.72 4.66 -0.22
CA GLY A 41 6.02 4.07 0.13
C GLY A 41 6.77 4.90 1.16
N LEU A 42 6.82 6.22 0.97
CA LEU A 42 7.48 7.17 1.87
C LEU A 42 6.80 7.23 3.24
N LEU A 43 5.48 7.38 3.26
CA LEU A 43 4.69 7.42 4.49
C LEU A 43 4.73 6.09 5.24
N ASN A 44 4.69 4.96 4.54
CA ASN A 44 4.81 3.64 5.16
C ASN A 44 6.21 3.38 5.71
N ALA A 45 7.27 3.88 5.07
CA ALA A 45 8.65 3.75 5.56
C ALA A 45 8.90 4.58 6.83
N THR A 46 8.22 5.72 6.95
CA THR A 46 8.34 6.66 8.09
C THR A 46 7.26 6.37 9.14
N LEU A 47 6.07 6.92 8.97
CA LEU A 47 4.93 6.78 9.88
C LEU A 47 4.46 5.33 10.02
N GLY A 48 4.42 4.57 8.92
CA GLY A 48 3.98 3.18 8.97
C GLY A 48 4.87 2.31 9.84
N SER A 49 6.18 2.51 9.79
CA SER A 49 7.14 1.80 10.64
C SER A 49 6.97 2.18 12.11
N LEU A 50 6.80 3.48 12.39
CA LEU A 50 6.55 3.98 13.75
C LEU A 50 5.24 3.43 14.33
N LEU A 51 4.15 3.48 13.56
CA LEU A 51 2.85 2.92 13.97
C LEU A 51 2.95 1.42 14.21
N LYS A 52 3.66 0.66 13.39
CA LYS A 52 3.88 -0.78 13.60
C LYS A 52 4.62 -1.07 14.91
N LEU A 53 5.60 -0.24 15.26
CA LEU A 53 6.32 -0.36 16.53
C LEU A 53 5.41 -0.05 17.73
N LEU A 54 4.61 1.03 17.66
CA LEU A 54 3.70 1.41 18.73
C LEU A 54 2.54 0.41 18.91
N THR A 55 2.07 -0.15 17.80
CA THR A 55 0.97 -1.13 17.76
C THR A 55 1.46 -2.57 17.94
N LEU A 56 2.76 -2.78 18.13
CA LEU A 56 3.38 -4.11 18.20
C LEU A 56 2.72 -5.04 19.24
N PRO A 57 2.33 -4.59 20.46
CA PRO A 57 1.60 -5.44 21.40
C PRO A 57 0.24 -5.91 20.83
N ALA A 58 -0.52 -5.01 20.23
CA ALA A 58 -1.79 -5.34 19.59
C ALA A 58 -1.60 -6.24 18.37
N VAL A 59 -0.53 -6.04 17.60
CA VAL A 59 -0.14 -6.90 16.47
C VAL A 59 0.13 -8.32 16.96
N ILE A 60 0.84 -8.50 18.08
CA ILE A 60 1.11 -9.83 18.65
C ILE A 60 -0.20 -10.50 19.11
N VAL A 61 -1.02 -9.78 19.87
CA VAL A 61 -2.31 -10.30 20.38
C VAL A 61 -3.25 -10.72 19.24
N THR A 62 -3.23 -9.99 18.12
CA THR A 62 -4.06 -10.24 16.95
C THR A 62 -3.38 -11.11 15.87
N LEU A 63 -2.23 -11.72 16.18
CA LEU A 63 -1.44 -12.57 15.27
C LEU A 63 -1.12 -11.92 13.92
N GLY A 64 -0.89 -10.60 13.89
CA GLY A 64 -0.57 -9.86 12.68
C GLY A 64 -1.76 -9.21 11.99
N LEU A 65 -3.01 -9.49 12.38
CA LEU A 65 -4.19 -8.89 11.76
C LEU A 65 -4.18 -7.36 11.85
N PHE A 66 -3.69 -6.82 12.98
CA PHE A 66 -3.59 -5.37 13.19
C PHE A 66 -2.62 -4.68 12.20
N LEU A 67 -1.71 -5.42 11.56
CA LEU A 67 -0.85 -4.85 10.51
C LEU A 67 -1.65 -4.37 9.30
N VAL A 68 -2.76 -5.04 8.97
CA VAL A 68 -3.66 -4.61 7.88
C VAL A 68 -4.30 -3.28 8.25
N VAL A 69 -4.74 -3.14 9.51
CA VAL A 69 -5.30 -1.89 10.05
C VAL A 69 -4.29 -0.75 9.98
N VAL A 70 -3.02 -1.00 10.36
CA VAL A 70 -1.98 0.04 10.26
C VAL A 70 -1.71 0.43 8.81
N ASN A 71 -1.59 -0.54 7.90
CA ASN A 71 -1.39 -0.26 6.48
C ASN A 71 -2.59 0.51 5.87
N ALA A 72 -3.81 0.19 6.29
CA ALA A 72 -5.03 0.90 5.88
C ALA A 72 -5.05 2.34 6.44
N ALA A 73 -4.62 2.54 7.68
CA ALA A 73 -4.50 3.87 8.27
C ALA A 73 -3.50 4.74 7.48
N ILE A 74 -2.36 4.17 7.06
CA ILE A 74 -1.41 4.86 6.18
C ILE A 74 -2.03 5.16 4.82
N LEU A 75 -2.79 4.22 4.23
CA LEU A 75 -3.49 4.45 2.97
C LEU A 75 -4.47 5.63 3.06
N MET A 76 -5.25 5.71 4.13
CA MET A 76 -6.15 6.85 4.36
C MET A 76 -5.38 8.15 4.59
N LEU A 77 -4.22 8.09 5.24
CA LEU A 77 -3.37 9.26 5.42
C LEU A 77 -2.83 9.76 4.07
N VAL A 78 -2.40 8.85 3.19
CA VAL A 78 -2.01 9.15 1.80
C VAL A 78 -3.17 9.78 1.03
N ALA A 79 -4.38 9.24 1.17
CA ALA A 79 -5.57 9.79 0.52
C ALA A 79 -5.91 11.20 1.01
N ARG A 80 -5.70 11.48 2.30
CA ARG A 80 -5.88 12.83 2.86
C ARG A 80 -4.79 13.82 2.43
N TRP A 81 -3.60 13.33 2.12
CA TRP A 81 -2.48 14.17 1.70
C TRP A 81 -2.36 14.33 0.19
N SER A 82 -3.02 13.47 -0.57
CA SER A 82 -2.97 13.47 -2.02
C SER A 82 -4.37 13.65 -2.59
N ASP A 83 -4.61 14.77 -3.27
CA ASP A 83 -5.84 15.02 -4.04
C ASP A 83 -6.06 14.03 -5.19
N LYS A 84 -5.09 13.14 -5.41
CA LYS A 84 -5.08 12.15 -6.48
C LYS A 84 -5.55 10.76 -6.04
N LEU A 85 -5.59 10.47 -4.74
CA LEU A 85 -6.08 9.19 -4.20
C LEU A 85 -7.33 9.46 -3.37
N ASP A 86 -8.45 8.92 -3.82
CA ASP A 86 -9.72 8.98 -3.11
C ASP A 86 -9.99 7.65 -2.41
N VAL A 87 -10.43 7.71 -1.15
CA VAL A 87 -10.74 6.52 -0.34
C VAL A 87 -12.02 6.82 0.45
N ASN A 88 -13.12 6.20 0.05
CA ASN A 88 -14.45 6.53 0.56
C ASN A 88 -14.59 6.22 2.06
N ASN A 89 -14.14 5.04 2.49
CA ASN A 89 -14.37 4.53 3.83
C ASN A 89 -13.18 3.71 4.35
N PHE A 90 -13.10 3.58 5.68
CA PHE A 90 -12.06 2.79 6.34
C PHE A 90 -12.08 1.31 5.92
N TRP A 91 -13.25 0.73 5.67
CA TRP A 91 -13.38 -0.65 5.18
C TRP A 91 -12.74 -0.83 3.80
N SER A 92 -13.01 0.08 2.86
CA SER A 92 -12.35 0.08 1.54
C SER A 92 -10.84 0.16 1.71
N ALA A 93 -10.34 0.99 2.62
CA ALA A 93 -8.92 1.09 2.93
C ALA A 93 -8.32 -0.22 3.47
N ILE A 94 -9.04 -0.94 4.35
CA ILE A 94 -8.62 -2.26 4.86
C ILE A 94 -8.49 -3.26 3.71
N PHE A 95 -9.52 -3.37 2.87
CA PHE A 95 -9.49 -4.29 1.73
C PHE A 95 -8.35 -3.93 0.77
N ALA A 96 -8.11 -2.64 0.50
CA ALA A 96 -6.97 -2.24 -0.33
C ALA A 96 -5.63 -2.53 0.30
N ALA A 97 -5.46 -2.22 1.58
CA ALA A 97 -4.22 -2.55 2.27
C ALA A 97 -3.92 -4.04 2.18
N LEU A 98 -4.94 -4.89 2.27
CA LEU A 98 -4.81 -6.33 2.10
C LEU A 98 -4.41 -6.70 0.68
N ILE A 99 -5.15 -6.23 -0.34
CA ILE A 99 -4.84 -6.50 -1.76
C ILE A 99 -3.44 -5.99 -2.12
N ILE A 100 -3.11 -4.75 -1.77
CA ILE A 100 -1.81 -4.14 -2.03
C ILE A 100 -0.71 -5.00 -1.42
N SER A 101 -0.87 -5.45 -0.17
CA SER A 101 0.14 -6.27 0.52
C SER A 101 0.36 -7.64 -0.15
N VAL A 102 -0.69 -8.23 -0.72
CA VAL A 102 -0.62 -9.52 -1.42
C VAL A 102 -0.01 -9.32 -2.80
N VAL A 103 -0.53 -8.38 -3.59
CA VAL A 103 -0.05 -8.08 -4.94
C VAL A 103 1.41 -7.64 -4.90
N THR A 104 1.81 -6.77 -3.97
CA THR A 104 3.21 -6.34 -3.85
C THR A 104 4.13 -7.52 -3.55
N ARG A 105 3.71 -8.47 -2.70
CA ARG A 105 4.48 -9.69 -2.41
C ARG A 105 4.60 -10.60 -3.62
N LEU A 106 3.51 -10.82 -4.36
CA LEU A 106 3.50 -11.63 -5.57
C LEU A 106 4.39 -11.01 -6.66
N VAL A 107 4.17 -9.73 -6.97
CA VAL A 107 4.94 -9.00 -7.99
C VAL A 107 6.42 -8.99 -7.63
N SER A 108 6.76 -8.58 -6.40
CA SER A 108 8.16 -8.54 -5.94
C SER A 108 8.81 -9.93 -5.94
N GLY A 109 8.04 -10.98 -5.63
CA GLY A 109 8.51 -12.37 -5.66
C GLY A 109 8.84 -12.84 -7.07
N VAL A 110 7.97 -12.55 -8.04
CA VAL A 110 8.19 -12.87 -9.46
C VAL A 110 9.38 -12.09 -10.00
N THR A 111 9.47 -10.79 -9.73
CA THR A 111 10.58 -9.96 -10.18
C THR A 111 11.93 -10.45 -9.66
N LYS A 112 11.99 -10.88 -8.39
CA LYS A 112 13.22 -11.43 -7.79
C LYS A 112 13.67 -12.74 -8.46
N LYS A 113 12.71 -13.54 -8.94
CA LYS A 113 12.98 -14.80 -9.63
C LYS A 113 13.41 -14.58 -11.09
N ALA A 114 12.82 -13.58 -11.75
CA ALA A 114 13.08 -13.27 -13.16
C ALA A 114 14.39 -12.48 -13.39
N LEU A 115 14.83 -11.68 -12.41
CA LEU A 115 16.08 -10.92 -12.48
C LEU A 115 16.94 -11.22 -11.24
N PRO A 116 17.76 -12.29 -11.26
CA PRO A 116 18.66 -12.63 -10.17
C PRO A 116 19.85 -11.65 -10.13
N LEU A 117 19.63 -10.46 -9.56
CA LEU A 117 20.67 -9.47 -9.22
C LEU A 117 21.00 -9.46 -7.72
#